data_AF-A0A5A7NB39-F1
#
_entry.id   AF-A0A5A7NB39-F1
#
_cell.length_a   1.000
_cell.length_b   1.000
_cell.length_c   1.000
_cell.angle_alpha   90.00
_cell.angle_beta   90.00
_cell.angle_gamma   90.00
#
_symmetry.space_group_name_H-M   'P 1'
#
loop_
_entity.id
_entity.type
_entity.pdbx_description
1 polymer ?
#
loop_
_entity_poly.entity_id
_entity_poly.type
_entity_poly.pdbx_seq_one_letter_code
_entity_poly.pdbx_strand_id
1 'polypeptide(L)'
;MGYQIDASIVPYTDFSFDHGPDFRHETPHLRPFLPARDILELPLSTGFAGLLRKRGAGLFPMIDRPLMRSVHLPGIFARLGLLERIRLSPEGQGADDHIRLTKAMWDDGFDVFSYTYHSPSLVPGHTPYVRSPADLDRFLDHMDRYFDFFFNELGGRAATPLTLYQQWQDRGKIWAADL
;
A
#
# COMPACT_ATOMS: atom_id res chain seq x y z
N MET A 1 1.31 24.24 -11.67
CA MET A 1 0.14 23.81 -10.86
C MET A 1 0.60 23.81 -9.41
N GLY A 2 -0.21 24.32 -8.47
CA GLY A 2 0.18 24.54 -7.07
C GLY A 2 0.03 23.30 -6.17
N TYR A 3 0.37 22.12 -6.66
CA TYR A 3 0.33 20.88 -5.88
C TYR A 3 1.65 20.70 -5.12
N GLN A 4 1.57 20.17 -3.90
CA GLN A 4 2.74 19.90 -3.05
C GLN A 4 3.01 18.40 -2.89
N ILE A 5 2.03 17.57 -3.24
CA ILE A 5 2.05 16.13 -2.99
C ILE A 5 1.48 15.42 -4.20
N ASP A 6 2.14 14.34 -4.60
CA ASP A 6 1.62 13.35 -5.53
C ASP A 6 1.33 12.05 -4.80
N ALA A 7 0.14 11.49 -4.97
CA ALA A 7 -0.26 10.21 -4.39
C ALA A 7 -0.72 9.21 -5.48
N SER A 8 -0.18 9.37 -6.69
CA SER A 8 -0.59 8.59 -7.86
C SER A 8 0.13 7.24 -7.99
N ILE A 9 1.30 7.10 -7.37
CA ILE A 9 2.12 5.91 -7.47
C ILE A 9 1.50 4.74 -6.72
N VAL A 10 1.34 3.61 -7.42
CA VAL A 10 0.83 2.36 -6.85
C VAL A 10 1.88 1.26 -7.02
N PRO A 11 2.81 1.10 -6.06
CA PRO A 11 3.94 0.18 -6.19
C PRO A 11 3.56 -1.24 -6.60
N TYR A 12 4.44 -1.87 -7.38
CA TYR A 12 4.33 -3.27 -7.78
C TYR A 12 3.04 -3.63 -8.55
N THR A 13 2.40 -2.65 -9.21
CA THR A 13 1.14 -2.84 -9.95
C THR A 13 1.30 -2.45 -11.42
N ASP A 14 0.66 -3.19 -12.32
CA ASP A 14 0.59 -2.88 -13.75
C ASP A 14 -0.86 -2.57 -14.14
N PHE A 15 -1.12 -1.35 -14.59
CA PHE A 15 -2.43 -0.92 -15.09
C PHE A 15 -2.52 -0.87 -16.63
N SER A 16 -1.52 -1.40 -17.35
CA SER A 16 -1.48 -1.37 -18.83
C SER A 16 -2.68 -2.07 -19.48
N PHE A 17 -3.32 -3.02 -18.78
CA PHE A 17 -4.52 -3.69 -19.25
C PHE A 17 -5.72 -2.75 -19.46
N ASP A 18 -5.72 -1.58 -18.80
CA ASP A 18 -6.74 -0.53 -18.89
C ASP A 18 -6.11 0.81 -19.35
N HIS A 19 -5.08 0.73 -20.19
CA HIS A 19 -4.32 1.89 -20.70
C HIS A 19 -3.69 2.79 -19.61
N GLY A 20 -3.57 2.27 -18.39
CA GLY A 20 -2.93 2.95 -17.27
C GLY A 20 -1.40 2.77 -17.23
N PRO A 21 -0.75 3.42 -16.26
CA PRO A 21 0.70 3.34 -16.05
C PRO A 21 1.15 1.97 -15.54
N ASP A 22 2.43 1.66 -15.78
CA ASP A 22 3.11 0.50 -15.20
C ASP A 22 3.99 0.94 -14.04
N PHE A 23 3.62 0.53 -12.82
CA PHE A 23 4.32 0.84 -11.58
C PHE A 23 5.02 -0.39 -10.99
N ARG A 24 5.25 -1.45 -11.77
CA ARG A 24 5.89 -2.69 -11.26
C ARG A 24 7.28 -2.47 -10.66
N HIS A 25 7.97 -1.41 -11.12
CA HIS A 25 9.31 -1.04 -10.68
C HIS A 25 9.32 0.08 -9.63
N GLU A 26 8.15 0.65 -9.31
CA GLU A 26 8.03 1.66 -8.26
C GLU A 26 8.02 1.02 -6.87
N THR A 27 8.46 1.80 -5.88
CA THR A 27 8.57 1.36 -4.47
C THR A 27 7.72 2.27 -3.57
N PRO A 28 7.34 1.81 -2.37
CA PRO A 28 6.55 2.63 -1.46
C PRO A 28 7.35 3.72 -0.71
N HIS A 29 8.59 4.01 -1.13
CA HIS A 29 9.41 5.04 -0.50
C HIS A 29 8.91 6.45 -0.83
N LEU A 30 8.92 7.32 0.17
CA LEU A 30 8.79 8.76 -0.05
C LEU A 30 9.99 9.26 -0.84
N ARG A 31 9.73 10.07 -1.88
CA ARG A 31 10.78 10.70 -2.68
C ARG A 31 10.30 12.02 -3.28
N PRO A 32 11.21 12.92 -3.66
CA PRO A 32 10.84 14.07 -4.47
C PRO A 32 10.31 13.59 -5.84
N PHE A 33 9.24 14.21 -6.31
CA PHE A 33 8.76 14.00 -7.67
C PHE A 33 9.80 14.51 -8.68
N LEU A 34 9.98 13.80 -9.79
CA LEU A 34 10.87 14.23 -10.86
C LEU A 34 10.07 14.58 -12.12
N PRO A 35 10.29 15.76 -12.73
CA PRO A 35 11.38 16.71 -12.46
C PRO A 35 11.09 17.77 -11.36
N ALA A 36 9.86 17.88 -10.86
CA ALA A 36 9.46 18.92 -9.89
C ALA A 36 9.77 18.50 -8.44
N ARG A 37 11.01 18.74 -8.01
CA ARG A 37 11.55 18.30 -6.71
C ARG A 37 10.91 18.96 -5.49
N ASP A 38 10.05 19.95 -5.69
CA ASP A 38 9.24 20.61 -4.66
C ASP A 38 7.92 19.88 -4.36
N ILE A 39 7.61 18.82 -5.11
CA ILE A 39 6.48 17.94 -4.86
C ILE A 39 6.99 16.66 -4.16
N LEU A 40 6.34 16.27 -3.07
CA LEU A 40 6.59 15.00 -2.40
C LEU A 40 5.74 13.90 -3.02
N GLU A 41 6.36 12.84 -3.56
CA GLU A 41 5.65 11.61 -3.89
C GLU A 41 5.38 10.82 -2.61
N LEU A 42 4.10 10.52 -2.39
CA LEU A 42 3.55 9.68 -1.33
C LEU A 42 2.88 8.45 -1.98
N PRO A 43 3.67 7.42 -2.37
CA PRO A 43 3.10 6.22 -2.95
C PRO A 43 2.12 5.51 -2.02
N LEU A 44 1.20 4.74 -2.59
CA LEU A 44 0.35 3.85 -1.80
C LEU A 44 1.20 2.80 -1.08
N SER A 45 0.82 2.46 0.15
CA SER A 45 1.46 1.37 0.89
C SER A 45 1.06 0.03 0.28
N THR A 46 1.86 -0.41 -0.69
CA THR A 46 1.77 -1.73 -1.31
C THR A 46 3.12 -2.40 -1.18
N GLY A 47 3.14 -3.62 -0.67
CA GLY A 47 4.37 -4.36 -0.42
C GLY A 47 4.16 -5.85 -0.41
N PHE A 48 5.18 -6.58 0.03
CA PHE A 48 5.17 -8.04 0.06
C PHE A 48 5.18 -8.58 1.49
N ALA A 49 4.39 -9.62 1.72
CA ALA A 49 4.39 -10.41 2.95
C ALA A 49 4.81 -11.87 2.69
N GLY A 50 5.27 -12.56 3.73
CA GLY A 50 5.68 -13.96 3.69
C GLY A 50 7.20 -14.19 3.74
N LEU A 51 7.60 -15.46 3.70
CA LEU A 51 9.00 -15.90 3.82
C LEU A 51 9.91 -15.37 2.71
N LEU A 52 9.36 -15.15 1.51
CA LEU A 52 10.09 -14.70 0.33
C LEU A 52 9.92 -13.19 0.07
N ARG A 53 9.35 -12.43 1.00
CA ARG A 53 9.00 -11.00 0.79
C ARG A 53 10.14 -10.14 0.27
N LYS A 54 11.37 -10.35 0.75
CA LYS A 54 12.57 -9.58 0.33
C LYS A 54 12.94 -9.78 -1.14
N ARG A 55 12.42 -10.85 -1.76
CA ARG A 55 12.57 -11.14 -3.20
C ARG A 55 11.27 -10.90 -3.97
N GLY A 56 10.26 -10.32 -3.33
CA GLY A 56 8.91 -10.18 -3.87
C GLY A 56 8.87 -9.38 -5.17
N ALA A 57 9.63 -8.28 -5.27
CA ALA A 57 9.67 -7.46 -6.49
C ALA A 57 10.13 -8.25 -7.73
N GLY A 58 11.03 -9.23 -7.55
CA GLY A 58 11.48 -10.10 -8.65
C GLY A 58 10.62 -11.35 -8.85
N LEU A 59 10.13 -11.96 -7.78
CA LEU A 59 9.38 -13.21 -7.82
C LEU A 59 7.89 -13.03 -8.15
N PHE A 60 7.27 -11.97 -7.64
CA PHE A 60 5.84 -11.73 -7.81
C PHE A 60 5.42 -11.61 -9.29
N PRO A 61 6.14 -10.85 -10.15
CA PRO A 61 5.81 -10.80 -11.57
C PRO A 61 5.90 -12.15 -12.29
N MET A 62 6.67 -13.11 -11.76
CA MET A 62 6.77 -14.46 -12.33
C MET A 62 5.53 -15.29 -11.97
N ILE A 63 5.04 -15.19 -10.74
CA ILE A 63 3.87 -15.94 -10.26
C ILE A 63 2.53 -15.26 -10.60
N ASP A 64 2.53 -13.96 -10.93
CA ASP A 64 1.35 -13.18 -11.32
C ASP A 64 1.11 -13.16 -12.85
N ARG A 65 1.82 -13.99 -13.62
CA ARG A 65 1.57 -14.13 -15.07
C ARG A 65 0.18 -14.71 -15.34
N PRO A 66 -0.46 -14.39 -16.48
CA PRO A 66 -1.80 -14.91 -16.81
C PRO A 66 -1.95 -16.44 -16.66
N LEU A 67 -0.96 -17.20 -17.14
CA LEU A 67 -0.93 -18.67 -17.01
C LEU A 67 -0.77 -19.14 -15.55
N MET A 68 -0.04 -18.39 -14.73
CA MET A 68 0.14 -18.73 -13.31
C MET A 68 -1.08 -18.33 -12.48
N ARG A 69 -1.77 -17.24 -12.87
CA ARG A 69 -3.07 -16.85 -12.31
C ARG A 69 -4.16 -17.87 -12.59
N SER A 70 -4.20 -18.46 -13.79
CA SER A 70 -5.23 -19.47 -14.11
C SER A 70 -5.11 -20.75 -13.26
N VAL A 71 -3.90 -21.07 -12.79
CA VAL A 71 -3.64 -22.16 -11.82
C VAL A 71 -3.63 -21.68 -10.37
N HIS A 72 -4.08 -20.45 -10.09
CA HIS A 72 -4.17 -19.84 -8.76
C HIS A 72 -2.84 -19.77 -7.99
N LEU A 73 -1.70 -19.70 -8.69
CA LEU A 73 -0.39 -19.75 -8.07
C LEU A 73 -0.15 -18.64 -7.03
N PRO A 74 -0.53 -17.36 -7.27
CA PRO A 74 -0.41 -16.33 -6.23
C PRO A 74 -1.17 -16.67 -4.95
N GLY A 75 -2.39 -17.22 -5.08
CA GLY A 75 -3.19 -17.63 -3.93
C GLY A 75 -2.61 -18.82 -3.17
N ILE A 76 -1.96 -19.76 -3.87
CA ILE A 76 -1.24 -20.86 -3.23
C ILE A 76 -0.04 -20.32 -2.44
N PHE A 77 0.76 -19.41 -3.02
CA PHE A 77 1.90 -18.80 -2.34
C PHE A 77 1.46 -17.99 -1.11
N ALA A 78 0.34 -17.26 -1.20
CA ALA A 78 -0.24 -16.54 -0.08
C ALA A 78 -0.65 -17.50 1.06
N ARG A 79 -1.40 -18.57 0.74
CA ARG A 79 -1.86 -19.56 1.73
C ARG A 79 -0.72 -20.34 2.39
N LEU A 80 0.39 -20.57 1.67
CA LEU A 80 1.59 -21.20 2.22
C LEU A 80 2.48 -20.21 2.98
N GLY A 81 2.11 -18.93 3.07
CA GLY A 81 2.91 -17.89 3.73
C GLY A 81 4.24 -17.60 3.00
N LEU A 82 4.36 -17.97 1.72
CA LEU A 82 5.59 -17.83 0.94
C LEU A 82 5.73 -16.42 0.41
N LEU A 83 4.75 -15.95 -0.36
CA LEU A 83 4.78 -14.65 -0.98
C LEU A 83 3.37 -14.17 -1.28
N GLU A 84 3.08 -12.94 -0.88
CA GLU A 84 1.82 -12.28 -1.17
C GLU A 84 2.07 -10.79 -1.35
N ARG A 85 1.37 -10.17 -2.31
CA ARG A 85 1.38 -8.72 -2.49
C ARG A 85 0.14 -8.16 -1.85
N ILE A 86 0.33 -7.29 -0.85
CA ILE A 86 -0.75 -6.70 -0.06
C ILE A 86 -0.70 -5.18 -0.28
N ARG A 87 -1.88 -4.56 -0.45
CA ARG A 87 -2.07 -3.11 -0.40
C ARG A 87 -2.76 -2.76 0.91
N LEU A 88 -2.34 -1.68 1.55
CA LEU A 88 -2.98 -1.16 2.75
C LEU A 88 -4.32 -0.48 2.39
N SER A 89 -5.35 -1.32 2.21
CA SER A 89 -6.69 -0.92 1.79
C SER A 89 -7.73 -1.95 2.25
N PRO A 90 -8.81 -1.53 2.92
CA PRO A 90 -9.90 -2.41 3.35
C PRO A 90 -10.70 -2.99 2.17
N GLU A 91 -10.41 -2.55 0.95
CA GLU A 91 -10.99 -3.09 -0.28
C GLU A 91 -10.29 -4.39 -0.68
N GLY A 92 -10.87 -5.51 -0.24
CA GLY A 92 -10.46 -6.86 -0.65
C GLY A 92 -9.45 -7.56 0.26
N GLN A 93 -8.95 -6.91 1.30
CA GLN A 93 -8.02 -7.48 2.28
C GLN A 93 -8.51 -7.23 3.71
N GLY A 94 -8.16 -8.15 4.62
CA GLY A 94 -8.58 -8.07 6.03
C GLY A 94 -7.57 -7.33 6.91
N ALA A 95 -7.97 -7.09 8.17
CA ALA A 95 -7.09 -6.49 9.17
C ALA A 95 -5.78 -7.29 9.36
N ASP A 96 -5.85 -8.62 9.40
CA ASP A 96 -4.68 -9.48 9.61
C ASP A 96 -3.66 -9.38 8.46
N ASP A 97 -4.13 -9.14 7.23
CA ASP A 97 -3.28 -8.89 6.06
C ASP A 97 -2.56 -7.55 6.19
N HIS A 98 -3.28 -6.50 6.61
CA HIS A 98 -2.71 -5.18 6.84
C HIS A 98 -1.68 -5.18 7.97
N ILE A 99 -1.97 -5.85 9.09
CA ILE A 99 -1.03 -5.97 10.22
C ILE A 99 0.24 -6.68 9.76
N ARG A 100 0.11 -7.79 9.01
CA ARG A 100 1.23 -8.55 8.48
C ARG A 100 2.05 -7.72 7.48
N LEU A 101 1.40 -6.98 6.59
CA LEU A 101 2.07 -6.08 5.65
C LEU A 101 2.82 -4.97 6.40
N THR A 102 2.16 -4.28 7.33
CA THR A 102 2.75 -3.16 8.08
C THR A 102 3.95 -3.63 8.89
N LYS A 103 3.89 -4.80 9.55
CA LYS A 103 5.06 -5.41 10.23
C LYS A 103 6.19 -5.71 9.25
N ALA A 104 5.88 -6.31 8.10
CA ALA A 104 6.89 -6.63 7.09
C ALA A 104 7.58 -5.38 6.53
N MET A 105 6.80 -4.35 6.20
CA MET A 105 7.32 -3.07 5.72
C MET A 105 8.10 -2.32 6.81
N TRP A 106 7.64 -2.32 8.05
CA TRP A 106 8.37 -1.74 9.17
C TRP A 106 9.74 -2.41 9.36
N ASP A 107 9.78 -3.75 9.34
CA ASP A 107 11.04 -4.51 9.40
C ASP A 107 11.99 -4.23 8.22
N ASP A 108 11.42 -3.86 7.06
CA ASP A 108 12.16 -3.51 5.86
C ASP A 108 12.52 -2.01 5.79
N GLY A 109 12.23 -1.23 6.85
CA GLY A 109 12.69 0.15 7.05
C GLY A 109 11.71 1.25 6.63
N PHE A 110 10.45 0.91 6.33
CA PHE A 110 9.41 1.91 6.02
C PHE A 110 8.81 2.49 7.29
N ASP A 111 8.67 3.82 7.36
CA ASP A 111 8.13 4.56 8.50
C ASP A 111 6.87 5.38 8.19
N VAL A 112 6.40 5.36 6.93
CA VAL A 112 5.17 6.04 6.47
C VAL A 112 4.24 5.04 5.81
N PHE A 113 2.97 5.04 6.25
CA PHE A 113 1.94 4.10 5.80
C PHE A 113 0.69 4.85 5.33
N SER A 114 0.36 4.73 4.04
CA SER A 114 -0.83 5.30 3.42
C SER A 114 -1.96 4.26 3.40
N TYR A 115 -2.99 4.47 4.20
CA TYR A 115 -4.19 3.63 4.28
C TYR A 115 -5.28 4.21 3.37
N THR A 116 -5.64 3.50 2.30
CA THR A 116 -6.49 4.08 1.24
C THR A 116 -7.74 3.27 0.94
N TYR A 117 -8.84 3.96 0.65
CA TYR A 117 -10.09 3.39 0.16
C TYR A 117 -10.91 4.48 -0.54
N HIS A 118 -11.90 4.06 -1.31
CA HIS A 118 -12.80 4.94 -2.03
C HIS A 118 -14.05 5.18 -1.17
N SER A 119 -14.49 6.44 -1.06
CA SER A 119 -15.70 6.78 -0.30
C SER A 119 -16.98 6.02 -0.72
N PRO A 120 -17.17 5.56 -1.98
CA PRO A 120 -18.29 4.69 -2.33
C PRO A 120 -18.31 3.38 -1.53
N SER A 121 -17.18 2.87 -1.04
CA SER A 121 -17.15 1.67 -0.17
C SER A 121 -17.81 1.89 1.18
N LEU A 122 -18.05 3.14 1.60
CA LEU A 122 -18.82 3.45 2.81
C LEU A 122 -20.33 3.40 2.60
N VAL A 123 -20.80 3.17 1.36
CA VAL A 123 -22.23 3.13 1.03
C VAL A 123 -22.58 1.75 0.47
N PRO A 124 -23.45 0.97 1.14
CA PRO A 124 -23.87 -0.34 0.67
C PRO A 124 -24.43 -0.31 -0.76
N GLY A 125 -23.93 -1.21 -1.60
CA GLY A 125 -24.37 -1.40 -2.98
C GLY A 125 -23.63 -0.56 -4.03
N HIS A 126 -22.74 0.35 -3.63
CA HIS A 126 -21.99 1.19 -4.58
C HIS A 126 -20.68 0.55 -5.06
N THR A 127 -20.18 -0.49 -4.38
CA THR A 127 -18.95 -1.20 -4.77
C THR A 127 -19.13 -2.71 -4.63
N PRO A 128 -18.30 -3.53 -5.31
CA PRO A 128 -18.29 -4.97 -5.11
C PRO A 128 -17.89 -5.39 -3.68
N TYR A 129 -17.18 -4.52 -2.94
CA TYR A 129 -16.64 -4.79 -1.61
C TYR A 129 -17.68 -4.66 -0.49
N VAL A 130 -18.63 -3.72 -0.65
CA VAL A 130 -19.67 -3.45 0.35
C VAL A 130 -21.03 -3.46 -0.35
N ARG A 131 -21.74 -4.59 -0.29
CA ARG A 131 -23.02 -4.82 -0.98
C ARG A 131 -24.22 -4.72 -0.04
N SER A 132 -23.97 -4.86 1.26
CA SER A 132 -24.99 -4.86 2.31
C SER A 132 -24.50 -4.13 3.56
N PRO A 133 -25.41 -3.76 4.49
CA PRO A 133 -25.01 -3.21 5.79
C PRO A 133 -24.06 -4.13 6.57
N ALA A 134 -24.27 -5.45 6.52
CA ALA A 134 -23.37 -6.40 7.17
C ALA A 134 -21.96 -6.42 6.56
N ASP A 135 -21.83 -6.11 5.26
CA ASP A 135 -20.51 -5.94 4.65
C ASP A 135 -19.85 -4.65 5.13
N LEU A 136 -20.63 -3.58 5.33
CA LEU A 136 -20.13 -2.31 5.86
C LEU A 136 -19.63 -2.47 7.29
N ASP A 137 -20.37 -3.21 8.14
CA ASP A 137 -19.94 -3.50 9.51
C ASP A 137 -18.60 -4.24 9.53
N ARG A 138 -18.42 -5.25 8.66
CA ARG A 138 -17.12 -5.95 8.54
C ARG A 138 -16.02 -5.05 7.97
N PHE A 139 -16.35 -4.18 7.02
CA PHE A 139 -15.40 -3.24 6.44
C PHE A 139 -14.87 -2.26 7.50
N LEU A 140 -15.74 -1.75 8.35
CA LEU A 140 -15.38 -0.87 9.47
C LEU A 140 -14.63 -1.63 10.57
N ASP A 141 -15.06 -2.85 10.94
CA ASP A 141 -14.34 -3.70 11.90
C ASP A 141 -12.90 -3.99 11.46
N HIS A 142 -12.68 -4.26 10.17
CA HIS A 142 -11.32 -4.43 9.65
C HIS A 142 -10.45 -3.18 9.81
N MET A 143 -11.04 -1.99 9.62
CA MET A 143 -10.34 -0.73 9.82
C MET A 143 -10.02 -0.51 11.31
N ASP A 144 -11.01 -0.71 12.18
CA ASP A 144 -10.85 -0.55 13.63
C ASP A 144 -9.77 -1.48 14.19
N ARG A 145 -9.78 -2.76 13.81
CA ARG A 145 -8.75 -3.73 14.21
C ARG A 145 -7.36 -3.34 13.72
N TYR A 146 -7.23 -2.86 12.47
CA TYR A 146 -5.95 -2.41 11.96
C TYR A 146 -5.44 -1.16 12.69
N PHE A 147 -6.32 -0.18 12.94
CA PHE A 147 -5.96 1.06 13.60
C PHE A 147 -5.64 0.85 15.09
N ASP A 148 -6.34 -0.06 15.77
CA ASP A 148 -6.00 -0.48 17.13
C ASP A 148 -4.56 -1.01 17.19
N PHE A 149 -4.21 -1.96 16.32
CA PHE A 149 -2.82 -2.41 16.17
C PHE A 149 -1.86 -1.25 15.87
N PHE A 150 -2.19 -0.41 14.87
CA PHE A 150 -1.28 0.63 14.41
C PHE A 150 -0.99 1.67 15.49
N PHE A 151 -2.01 2.11 16.24
CA PHE A 151 -1.85 3.14 17.27
C PHE A 151 -1.39 2.57 18.62
N ASN A 152 -1.93 1.43 19.05
CA ASN A 152 -1.73 0.92 20.41
C ASN A 152 -0.60 -0.10 20.52
N GLU A 153 -0.33 -0.89 19.48
CA GLU A 153 0.77 -1.86 19.50
C GLU A 153 2.03 -1.34 18.80
N LEU A 154 1.89 -0.79 17.58
CA LEU A 154 3.03 -0.27 16.81
C LEU A 154 3.47 1.13 17.28
N GLY A 155 2.57 1.89 17.91
CA GLY A 155 2.85 3.26 18.35
C GLY A 155 2.86 4.29 17.21
N GLY A 156 2.16 3.98 16.12
CA GLY A 156 2.00 4.85 14.96
C GLY A 156 1.27 6.14 15.29
N ARG A 157 1.35 7.12 14.39
CA ARG A 157 0.71 8.43 14.53
C ARG A 157 -0.01 8.80 13.25
N ALA A 158 -1.23 9.33 13.39
CA ALA A 158 -1.96 9.87 12.26
C ALA A 158 -1.27 11.15 11.76
N ALA A 159 -1.18 11.30 10.44
CA ALA A 159 -0.67 12.48 9.79
C ALA A 159 -1.50 12.75 8.54
N THR A 160 -1.66 14.04 8.20
CA THR A 160 -2.16 14.40 6.87
C THR A 160 -1.00 14.40 5.88
N PRO A 161 -1.25 14.25 4.57
CA PRO A 161 -0.21 14.40 3.56
C PRO A 161 0.54 15.74 3.71
N LEU A 162 -0.16 16.85 3.99
CA LEU A 162 0.47 18.16 4.18
C LEU A 162 1.37 18.23 5.42
N THR A 163 1.01 17.51 6.48
CA THR A 163 1.86 17.37 7.67
C THR A 163 3.15 16.62 7.31
N LEU A 164 3.05 15.54 6.53
CA LEU A 164 4.23 14.80 6.04
C LEU A 164 5.10 15.66 5.12
N TYR A 165 4.48 16.45 4.23
CA TYR A 165 5.19 17.40 3.38
C TYR A 165 5.97 18.43 4.19
N GLN A 166 5.35 19.02 5.22
CA GLN A 166 6.04 19.97 6.11
C GLN A 166 7.21 19.30 6.84
N GLN A 167 7.00 18.10 7.39
CA GLN A 167 8.08 17.34 8.04
C GLN A 167 9.22 17.01 7.07
N TRP A 168 8.90 16.67 5.82
CA TRP A 168 9.89 16.41 4.78
C TRP A 168 10.70 17.67 4.43
N GLN A 169 10.04 18.83 4.28
CA GLN A 169 10.69 20.13 4.09
C GLN A 169 11.60 20.49 5.28
N ASP A 170 11.12 20.32 6.51
CA ASP A 170 11.87 20.60 7.74
C ASP A 170 13.09 19.68 7.89
N ARG A 171 12.96 18.42 7.44
CA ARG A 171 14.04 17.41 7.42
C ARG A 171 15.00 17.57 6.24
N GLY A 172 14.79 18.56 5.36
CA GLY A 172 15.40 18.74 4.04
C GLY A 172 16.93 18.93 3.94
N LYS A 173 17.76 18.28 4.77
CA LYS A 173 19.23 18.24 4.61
C LYS A 173 19.88 16.86 4.78
N ILE A 174 19.15 15.79 5.12
CA ILE A 174 19.76 14.49 5.46
C ILE A 174 19.53 13.41 4.37
N TRP A 175 18.47 13.50 3.57
CA TRP A 175 18.17 12.48 2.53
C TRP A 175 18.74 12.80 1.15
N ALA A 176 19.22 14.02 0.92
CA ALA A 176 19.81 14.44 -0.35
C ALA A 176 21.29 14.03 -0.52
N ALA A 177 21.88 13.34 0.47
CA ALA A 177 23.30 13.01 0.46
C ALA A 177 23.63 11.62 -0.10
N ASP A 178 22.65 10.72 -0.30
CA ASP A 178 22.90 9.32 -0.69
C ASP A 178 22.12 8.87 -1.95
N LEU A 179 21.88 9.78 -2.90
CA LEU A 179 21.49 9.45 -4.27
C LEU A 179 22.53 9.94 -5.28
#